data_AF-R0KW53-F1
#
_entry.id   AF-R0KW53-F1
#
_cell.length_a   1.000
_cell.length_b   1.000
_cell.length_c   1.000
_cell.angle_alpha   90.00
_cell.angle_beta   90.00
_cell.angle_gamma   90.00
#
_symmetry.space_group_name_H-M   'P 1'
#
loop_
_entity.id
_entity.type
_entity.pdbx_description
1 polymer ?
#
loop_
_entity_poly.entity_id
_entity_poly.type
_entity_poly.pdbx_seq_one_letter_code
_entity_poly.pdbx_strand_id
1 'polypeptide(L)'
;MLLNKNKIFYSLCLLLSVYCHPLRTPIFENPNGVSRILLPFEDGLQIVRYEIMEGKMGADPNSFTPINSNHNLKFRGSILIIDIDFINKDSGRQYSICVTTRDDKTYFSESFVYDKKVGNYVLERLYDRPPFYVRYAPHIGIGLVVCGALGGILFFISRRRPKNDIEENL
;
A
#
# COMPACT_ATOMS: atom_id res chain seq x y z
N MET A 1 -4.37 15.00 -41.47
CA MET A 1 -5.23 15.32 -40.30
C MET A 1 -4.35 15.27 -39.05
N LEU A 2 -3.69 16.39 -38.73
CA LEU A 2 -2.72 16.51 -37.63
C LEU A 2 -3.49 16.65 -36.31
N LEU A 3 -3.74 15.53 -35.61
CA LEU A 3 -4.25 15.59 -34.26
C LEU A 3 -3.22 16.33 -33.38
N ASN A 4 -3.66 17.45 -32.82
CA ASN A 4 -2.86 18.39 -32.07
C ASN A 4 -2.37 17.72 -30.76
N LYS A 5 -1.14 17.18 -30.77
CA LYS A 5 -0.52 16.38 -29.68
C LYS A 5 -0.63 17.05 -28.31
N ASN A 6 -0.69 18.39 -28.26
CA ASN A 6 -0.81 19.16 -27.02
C ASN A 6 -2.16 18.93 -26.31
N LYS A 7 -3.27 18.74 -27.03
CA LYS A 7 -4.60 18.53 -26.40
C LYS A 7 -4.73 17.18 -25.69
N ILE A 8 -4.03 16.16 -26.18
CA ILE A 8 -4.01 14.82 -25.57
C ILE A 8 -3.25 14.85 -24.23
N PHE A 9 -2.16 15.62 -24.15
CA PHE A 9 -1.37 15.75 -22.93
C PHE A 9 -2.16 16.46 -21.80
N TYR A 10 -2.84 17.56 -22.11
CA TYR A 10 -3.70 18.23 -21.12
C TYR A 10 -4.88 17.37 -20.69
N SER A 11 -5.51 16.62 -21.60
CA SER A 11 -6.58 15.68 -21.24
C SER A 11 -6.09 14.55 -20.33
N LEU A 12 -4.86 14.06 -20.53
CA LEU A 12 -4.27 13.00 -19.70
C LEU A 12 -3.88 13.52 -18.31
N CYS A 13 -3.30 14.72 -18.22
CA CYS A 13 -3.02 15.37 -16.93
C CYS A 13 -4.30 15.71 -16.15
N LEU A 14 -5.37 16.11 -16.84
CA LEU A 14 -6.66 16.42 -16.23
C LEU A 14 -7.43 15.15 -15.81
N LEU A 15 -7.16 14.00 -16.42
CA LEU A 15 -7.63 12.68 -15.96
C LEU A 15 -6.85 12.18 -14.74
N LEU A 16 -5.55 12.49 -14.65
CA LEU A 16 -4.69 12.11 -13.52
C LEU A 16 -4.97 12.94 -12.24
N SER A 17 -5.54 14.14 -12.35
CA SER A 17 -5.90 14.98 -11.20
C SER A 17 -7.21 14.60 -10.51
N VAL A 18 -7.98 13.63 -11.03
CA VAL A 18 -9.40 13.47 -10.66
C VAL A 18 -9.66 12.54 -9.46
N TYR A 19 -8.68 11.81 -8.92
CA TYR A 19 -8.92 10.98 -7.74
C TYR A 19 -7.74 10.97 -6.76
N CYS A 20 -7.52 12.12 -6.10
CA CYS A 20 -6.82 12.11 -4.82
C CYS A 20 -7.87 11.92 -3.72
N HIS A 21 -7.92 10.74 -3.10
CA HIS A 21 -8.77 10.54 -1.93
C HIS A 21 -8.20 11.40 -0.78
N PRO A 22 -9.01 12.22 -0.07
CA PRO A 22 -8.50 13.16 0.93
C PRO A 22 -7.94 12.48 2.17
N LEU A 23 -8.23 11.19 2.35
CA LEU A 23 -7.58 10.32 3.31
C LEU A 23 -6.48 9.50 2.66
N ARG A 24 -5.33 9.42 3.33
CA ARG A 24 -4.22 8.56 2.92
C ARG A 24 -4.29 7.22 3.65
N THR A 25 -3.40 6.30 3.26
CA THR A 25 -3.30 4.97 3.87
C THR A 25 -3.06 5.05 5.38
N PRO A 26 -3.86 4.36 6.20
CA PRO A 26 -3.63 4.24 7.64
C PRO A 26 -2.27 3.61 7.97
N ILE A 27 -1.63 4.10 9.02
CA ILE A 27 -0.39 3.54 9.58
C ILE A 27 -0.69 3.03 10.98
N PHE A 28 -0.28 1.79 11.27
CA PHE A 28 -0.53 1.13 12.55
C PHE A 28 0.70 1.21 13.43
N GLU A 29 0.55 1.74 14.63
CA GLU A 29 1.60 1.82 15.65
C GLU A 29 1.17 1.12 16.93
N ASN A 30 2.15 0.58 17.66
CA ASN A 30 1.93 0.00 18.98
C ASN A 30 3.02 0.43 19.98
N PRO A 31 3.14 1.74 20.28
CA PRO A 31 4.09 2.20 21.27
C PRO A 31 3.65 1.76 22.66
N ASN A 32 4.53 1.06 23.38
CA ASN A 32 4.32 0.65 24.78
C ASN A 32 3.06 -0.19 25.01
N GLY A 33 2.63 -0.99 24.02
CA GLY A 33 1.46 -1.88 24.14
C GLY A 33 0.11 -1.22 23.85
N VAL A 34 0.11 0.08 23.52
CA VAL A 34 -1.10 0.84 23.14
C VAL A 34 -1.20 0.88 21.63
N SER A 35 -2.25 0.25 21.09
CA SER A 35 -2.52 0.14 19.66
C SER A 35 -3.15 1.44 19.16
N ARG A 36 -2.52 2.06 18.16
CA ARG A 36 -2.96 3.32 17.57
C ARG A 36 -2.96 3.26 16.05
N ILE A 37 -3.87 4.02 15.46
CA ILE A 37 -3.88 4.32 14.03
C ILE A 37 -3.49 5.77 13.85
N LEU A 38 -2.51 5.99 12.98
CA LEU A 38 -2.23 7.29 12.39
C LEU A 38 -2.94 7.33 11.05
N LEU A 39 -3.90 8.23 10.90
CA LEU A 39 -4.63 8.45 9.65
C LEU A 39 -4.19 9.80 9.05
N PRO A 40 -3.24 9.80 8.11
CA PRO A 40 -2.84 11.02 7.42
C PRO A 40 -3.95 11.47 6.47
N PHE A 41 -4.11 12.78 6.33
CA PHE A 41 -5.11 13.38 5.46
C PHE A 41 -4.52 14.57 4.70
N GLU A 42 -5.24 15.04 3.69
CA GLU A 42 -4.85 16.19 2.88
C GLU A 42 -4.89 17.50 3.68
N ASP A 43 -3.90 18.38 3.44
CA ASP A 43 -3.84 19.67 4.11
C ASP A 43 -5.11 20.49 3.84
N GLY A 44 -5.64 21.13 4.89
CA GLY A 44 -6.87 21.92 4.81
C GLY A 44 -8.17 21.14 5.03
N LEU A 45 -8.14 19.80 5.11
CA LEU A 45 -9.30 19.00 5.48
C LEU A 45 -9.68 19.24 6.96
N GLN A 46 -10.86 19.81 7.21
CA GLN A 46 -11.36 20.08 8.56
C GLN A 46 -12.22 18.92 9.06
N ILE A 47 -11.61 17.97 9.77
CA ILE A 47 -12.30 16.84 10.39
C ILE A 47 -12.93 17.28 11.71
N VAL A 48 -14.21 16.91 11.95
CA VAL A 48 -14.97 17.26 13.17
C VAL A 48 -15.41 16.03 13.97
N ARG A 49 -15.40 14.84 13.36
CA ARG A 49 -15.71 13.56 13.99
C ARG A 49 -15.01 12.44 13.26
N TYR A 50 -14.67 11.38 13.98
CA TYR A 50 -14.42 10.08 13.35
C TYR A 50 -15.27 9.00 14.00
N GLU A 51 -15.51 7.94 13.22
CA GLU A 51 -16.20 6.74 13.63
C GLU A 51 -15.37 5.53 13.19
N ILE A 52 -15.20 4.56 14.09
CA ILE A 52 -14.63 3.26 13.74
C ILE A 52 -15.80 2.37 13.37
N MET A 53 -15.77 1.90 12.13
CA MET A 53 -16.78 1.08 11.52
C MET A 53 -16.31 -0.37 11.52
N GLU A 54 -17.17 -1.32 11.88
CA GLU A 54 -16.88 -2.76 11.90
C GLU A 54 -17.78 -3.50 10.90
N GLY A 55 -17.20 -4.45 10.17
CA GLY A 55 -17.89 -5.36 9.26
C GLY A 55 -17.44 -6.80 9.42
N LYS A 56 -18.21 -7.74 8.85
CA LYS A 56 -17.71 -9.12 8.65
C LYS A 56 -16.58 -9.10 7.61
N MET A 57 -15.64 -10.02 7.67
CA MET A 57 -14.58 -10.15 6.66
C MET A 57 -15.17 -10.29 5.25
N GLY A 58 -14.67 -9.49 4.30
CA GLY A 58 -15.15 -9.47 2.92
C GLY A 58 -16.55 -8.87 2.75
N ALA A 59 -17.13 -8.25 3.78
CA ALA A 59 -18.41 -7.60 3.68
C ALA A 59 -18.32 -6.29 2.87
N ASP A 60 -19.44 -5.92 2.24
CA ASP A 60 -19.57 -4.65 1.54
C ASP A 60 -19.35 -3.47 2.52
N PRO A 61 -18.60 -2.42 2.17
CA PRO A 61 -18.40 -1.24 3.01
C PRO A 61 -19.71 -0.62 3.55
N ASN A 62 -20.80 -0.70 2.80
CA ASN A 62 -22.12 -0.18 3.21
C ASN A 62 -22.77 -1.01 4.33
N SER A 63 -22.26 -2.21 4.60
CA SER A 63 -22.77 -3.09 5.66
C SER A 63 -22.05 -2.90 7.00
N PHE A 64 -21.08 -1.98 7.06
CA PHE A 64 -20.34 -1.75 8.29
C PHE A 64 -21.19 -0.98 9.29
N THR A 65 -21.01 -1.30 10.57
CA THR A 65 -21.70 -0.66 11.68
C THR A 65 -20.71 0.09 12.56
N PRO A 66 -21.03 1.31 13.04
CA PRO A 66 -20.14 2.05 13.92
C PRO A 66 -20.04 1.34 15.28
N ILE A 67 -18.81 1.11 15.74
CA ILE A 67 -18.52 0.54 17.07
C ILE A 67 -17.94 1.58 18.03
N ASN A 68 -17.47 2.71 17.52
CA ASN A 68 -17.01 3.84 18.30
C ASN A 68 -17.19 5.12 17.49
N SER A 69 -17.60 6.20 18.16
CA SER A 69 -17.77 7.53 17.58
C SER A 69 -17.14 8.55 18.53
N ASN A 70 -16.28 9.41 17.99
CA ASN A 70 -15.50 10.34 18.81
C ASN A 70 -15.45 11.73 18.18
N HIS A 71 -15.82 12.73 19.00
CA HIS A 71 -15.78 14.14 18.66
C HIS A 71 -14.55 14.86 19.23
N ASN A 72 -13.83 14.23 20.17
CA ASN A 72 -12.60 14.75 20.75
C ASN A 72 -11.39 14.21 19.98
N LEU A 73 -10.96 14.98 18.98
CA LEU A 73 -9.95 14.60 18.00
C LEU A 73 -8.55 14.94 18.49
N LYS A 74 -7.61 13.99 18.33
CA LYS A 74 -6.18 14.20 18.60
C LYS A 74 -5.44 14.32 17.27
N PHE A 75 -4.73 15.43 17.05
CA PHE A 75 -4.01 15.69 15.82
C PHE A 75 -2.51 15.85 16.05
N ARG A 76 -1.72 15.50 15.02
CA ARG A 76 -0.31 15.87 14.90
C ARG A 76 -0.05 16.36 13.47
N GLY A 77 -0.23 17.67 13.24
CA GLY A 77 -0.29 18.20 11.88
C GLY A 77 -1.47 17.59 11.12
N SER A 78 -1.24 17.20 9.86
CA SER A 78 -2.26 16.58 8.98
C SER A 78 -2.40 15.07 9.21
N ILE A 79 -2.32 14.65 10.48
CA ILE A 79 -2.44 13.26 10.92
C ILE A 79 -3.42 13.21 12.09
N LEU A 80 -4.48 12.43 11.94
CA LEU A 80 -5.43 12.10 12.99
C LEU A 80 -4.92 10.87 13.75
N ILE A 81 -4.82 10.98 15.07
CA ILE A 81 -4.36 9.90 15.96
C ILE A 81 -5.57 9.26 16.62
N ILE A 82 -5.73 7.96 16.44
CA ILE A 82 -6.88 7.19 16.89
C ILE A 82 -6.39 6.04 17.77
N ASP A 83 -6.80 6.04 19.04
CA ASP A 83 -6.53 4.94 19.97
C ASP A 83 -7.55 3.80 19.69
N ILE A 84 -7.05 2.57 19.47
CA ILE A 84 -7.89 1.42 19.04
C ILE A 84 -7.79 0.20 19.97
N ASP A 85 -7.29 0.38 21.20
CA ASP A 85 -7.14 -0.71 22.17
C ASP A 85 -8.45 -1.36 22.61
N PHE A 86 -9.56 -0.64 22.49
CA PHE A 86 -10.88 -1.17 22.82
C PHE A 86 -11.38 -2.22 21.81
N ILE A 87 -10.77 -2.30 20.61
CA ILE A 87 -11.19 -3.23 19.56
C ILE A 87 -10.80 -4.66 19.95
N ASN A 88 -11.78 -5.57 19.88
CA ASN A 88 -11.54 -6.99 20.12
C ASN A 88 -10.70 -7.61 18.99
N LYS A 89 -9.46 -7.96 19.30
CA LYS A 89 -8.47 -8.57 18.40
C LYS A 89 -8.84 -9.98 17.94
N ASP A 90 -9.73 -10.67 18.66
CA ASP A 90 -10.13 -12.05 18.37
C ASP A 90 -11.40 -12.17 17.52
N SER A 91 -12.03 -11.05 17.18
CA SER A 91 -13.36 -11.03 16.54
C SER A 91 -13.39 -11.56 15.11
N GLY A 92 -12.25 -11.62 14.42
CA GLY A 92 -12.19 -11.98 13.00
C GLY A 92 -12.98 -11.02 12.12
N ARG A 93 -12.98 -9.73 12.46
CA ARG A 93 -13.70 -8.66 11.78
C ARG A 93 -12.76 -7.78 10.98
N GLN A 94 -13.35 -7.05 10.04
CA GLN A 94 -12.69 -5.96 9.32
C GLN A 94 -13.22 -4.61 9.79
N TYR A 95 -12.37 -3.60 9.70
CA TYR A 95 -12.65 -2.29 10.23
C TYR A 95 -12.30 -1.22 9.21
N SER A 96 -12.95 -0.06 9.28
CA SER A 96 -12.60 1.15 8.53
C SER A 96 -12.85 2.37 9.40
N ILE A 97 -12.15 3.46 9.13
CA ILE A 97 -12.38 4.74 9.80
C ILE A 97 -13.22 5.61 8.86
N CYS A 98 -14.42 5.98 9.32
CA CYS A 98 -15.21 7.03 8.71
C CYS A 98 -14.85 8.36 9.37
N VAL A 99 -14.45 9.37 8.61
CA VAL A 99 -14.29 10.74 9.12
C VAL A 99 -15.43 11.60 8.59
N THR A 100 -15.97 12.48 9.44
CA THR A 100 -16.92 13.52 9.04
C THR A 100 -16.21 14.87 9.08
N THR A 101 -16.34 15.66 8.02
CA THR A 101 -15.80 17.02 7.95
C THR A 101 -16.79 18.07 8.41
N ARG A 102 -16.31 19.30 8.60
CA ARG A 102 -17.15 20.45 8.95
C ARG A 102 -18.25 20.74 7.93
N ASP A 103 -18.01 20.42 6.67
CA ASP A 103 -18.98 20.55 5.58
C ASP A 103 -19.93 19.34 5.47
N ASP A 104 -19.99 18.51 6.52
CA ASP A 104 -20.80 17.29 6.60
C ASP A 104 -20.49 16.24 5.51
N LYS A 105 -19.28 16.26 4.96
CA LYS A 105 -18.81 15.23 4.04
C LYS A 105 -18.20 14.07 4.82
N THR A 106 -18.46 12.85 4.37
CA THR A 106 -17.88 11.65 4.95
C THR A 106 -16.84 11.04 4.02
N TYR A 107 -15.74 10.56 4.60
CA TYR A 107 -14.69 9.84 3.88
C TYR A 107 -14.32 8.58 4.66
N PHE A 108 -14.12 7.48 3.94
CA PHE A 108 -13.73 6.20 4.53
C PHE A 108 -12.26 5.93 4.27
N SER A 109 -11.56 5.44 5.29
CA SER A 109 -10.20 4.93 5.12
C SER A 109 -10.22 3.59 4.39
N GLU A 110 -9.06 3.17 3.90
CA GLU A 110 -8.85 1.76 3.56
C GLU A 110 -9.18 0.87 4.76
N SER A 111 -9.80 -0.27 4.47
CA SER A 111 -10.15 -1.28 5.45
C SER A 111 -8.91 -1.97 6.03
N PHE A 112 -9.00 -2.38 7.29
CA PHE A 112 -7.93 -3.02 8.04
C PHE A 112 -8.46 -4.10 8.99
N VAL A 113 -7.57 -5.01 9.37
CA VAL A 113 -7.87 -6.22 10.14
C VAL A 113 -6.75 -6.49 11.13
N TYR A 114 -7.06 -7.18 12.23
CA TYR A 114 -6.02 -7.65 13.15
C TYR A 114 -5.43 -8.98 12.64
N ASP A 115 -4.14 -9.00 12.33
CA ASP A 115 -3.43 -10.22 11.96
C ASP A 115 -2.83 -10.87 13.20
N LYS A 116 -3.43 -11.99 13.63
CA LYS A 116 -2.96 -12.77 14.78
C LYS A 116 -1.57 -13.37 14.58
N LYS A 117 -1.15 -13.64 13.34
CA LYS A 117 0.18 -14.20 13.04
C LYS A 117 1.27 -13.16 13.29
N VAL A 118 0.99 -11.90 12.96
CA VAL A 118 1.91 -10.77 13.12
C VAL A 118 1.73 -10.08 14.47
N GLY A 119 0.58 -10.28 15.12
CA GLY A 119 0.23 -9.64 16.39
C GLY A 119 -0.08 -8.14 16.23
N ASN A 120 -0.41 -7.69 15.02
CA ASN A 120 -0.63 -6.27 14.71
C ASN A 120 -1.77 -6.08 13.69
N TYR A 121 -2.28 -4.85 13.59
CA TYR A 121 -3.22 -4.46 12.55
C TYR A 121 -2.51 -4.31 11.21
N VAL A 122 -3.18 -4.77 10.15
CA VAL A 122 -2.70 -4.68 8.77
C VAL A 122 -3.84 -4.24 7.86
N LEU A 123 -3.51 -3.63 6.73
CA LEU A 123 -4.50 -3.31 5.70
C LEU A 123 -5.11 -4.60 5.15
N GLU A 124 -6.43 -4.61 4.92
CA GLU A 124 -7.16 -5.78 4.41
C GLU A 124 -6.54 -6.29 3.11
N ARG A 125 -6.14 -5.39 2.19
CA ARG A 125 -5.49 -5.77 0.94
C ARG A 125 -4.16 -6.51 1.11
N LEU A 126 -3.51 -6.41 2.27
CA LEU A 126 -2.26 -7.09 2.60
C LEU A 126 -2.50 -8.36 3.42
N TYR A 127 -3.70 -8.53 3.97
CA TYR A 127 -4.10 -9.70 4.73
C TYR A 127 -4.10 -10.95 3.84
N ASP A 128 -3.52 -12.04 4.35
CA ASP A 128 -3.33 -13.32 3.65
C ASP A 128 -2.63 -13.26 2.29
N ARG A 129 -2.04 -12.12 1.90
CA ARG A 129 -1.14 -12.11 0.75
C ARG A 129 0.14 -12.86 1.12
N PRO A 130 0.57 -13.86 0.32
CA PRO A 130 1.87 -14.45 0.52
C PRO A 130 2.90 -13.32 0.45
N PRO A 131 3.92 -13.32 1.33
CA PRO A 131 4.97 -12.31 1.29
C PRO A 131 5.48 -12.16 -0.13
N PHE A 132 5.82 -10.93 -0.55
CA PHE A 132 6.27 -10.65 -1.91
C PHE A 132 7.34 -11.66 -2.39
N TYR A 133 8.26 -12.03 -1.50
CA TYR A 133 9.29 -13.03 -1.79
C TYR A 133 8.73 -14.42 -2.13
N VAL A 134 7.62 -14.88 -1.56
CA VAL A 134 7.02 -16.18 -1.89
C VAL A 134 6.41 -16.16 -3.29
N ARG A 135 5.75 -15.04 -3.66
CA ARG A 135 5.14 -14.89 -4.99
C ARG A 135 6.18 -14.79 -6.11
N TYR A 136 7.31 -14.13 -5.84
CA TYR A 136 8.34 -13.87 -6.86
C TYR A 136 9.58 -14.75 -6.73
N ALA A 137 9.74 -15.55 -5.68
CA ALA A 137 10.81 -16.54 -5.51
C ALA A 137 11.01 -17.42 -6.76
N PRO A 138 9.98 -18.00 -7.40
CA PRO A 138 10.18 -18.80 -8.61
C PRO A 138 10.75 -17.97 -9.76
N HIS A 139 10.31 -16.71 -9.93
CA HIS A 139 10.82 -15.82 -10.97
C HIS A 139 12.27 -15.38 -10.73
N ILE A 140 12.62 -15.09 -9.46
CA ILE A 140 13.99 -14.76 -9.06
C ILE A 140 14.92 -15.97 -9.25
N GLY A 141 14.45 -17.16 -8.87
CA GLY A 141 15.18 -18.42 -9.05
C GLY A 141 15.46 -18.72 -10.51
N ILE A 142 14.45 -18.63 -11.38
CA ILE A 142 14.61 -18.81 -12.83
C ILE A 142 15.58 -17.77 -13.40
N GLY A 143 15.45 -16.50 -12.99
CA GLY A 143 16.35 -15.43 -13.43
C GLY A 143 17.82 -15.72 -13.11
N LEU A 144 18.12 -16.18 -11.88
CA LEU A 144 19.48 -16.54 -11.48
C LEU A 144 20.04 -17.72 -12.28
N VAL A 145 19.24 -18.75 -12.55
CA VAL A 145 19.68 -19.92 -13.34
C VAL A 145 19.99 -19.52 -14.79
N VAL A 146 19.12 -18.72 -15.42
CA VAL A 146 19.31 -18.25 -16.80
C VAL A 146 20.54 -17.37 -16.91
N CYS A 147 20.72 -16.41 -15.99
CA CYS A 147 21.92 -15.56 -15.95
C CYS A 147 23.20 -16.37 -15.70
N GLY A 148 23.16 -17.37 -14.81
CA GLY A 148 24.28 -18.27 -14.55
C GLY A 148 24.66 -19.09 -15.78
N ALA A 149 23.67 -19.64 -16.50
CA ALA A 149 23.91 -20.40 -17.72
C ALA A 149 24.52 -19.53 -18.83
N LEU A 150 23.98 -18.32 -19.04
CA LEU A 150 24.53 -17.36 -20.00
C LEU A 150 25.96 -16.95 -19.64
N GLY A 151 26.24 -16.69 -18.36
CA GLY A 151 27.59 -16.39 -17.87
C GLY A 151 28.58 -17.54 -18.12
N GLY A 152 28.16 -18.79 -17.89
CA GLY A 152 28.96 -19.98 -18.17
C GLY A 152 29.26 -20.15 -19.66
N ILE A 153 28.27 -19.93 -20.52
CA ILE A 153 28.44 -19.98 -21.99
C ILE A 153 29.42 -18.90 -22.44
N LEU A 154 29.25 -17.65 -21.98
CA LEU A 154 30.14 -16.53 -22.32
C LEU A 154 31.58 -16.79 -21.85
N PHE A 155 31.76 -17.37 -20.66
CA PHE A 155 33.08 -17.77 -20.15
C PHE A 155 33.75 -18.84 -21.03
N PHE A 156 32.99 -19.83 -21.51
CA PHE A 156 33.53 -20.84 -22.42
C PHE A 156 33.88 -20.26 -23.79
N ILE A 157 33.08 -19.34 -24.33
CA ILE A 157 33.35 -18.66 -25.60
C ILE A 157 34.60 -17.77 -25.47
N SER A 158 34.73 -17.00 -24.39
CA SER A 158 35.90 -16.14 -24.18
C SER A 158 37.18 -16.93 -24.01
N ARG A 159 37.12 -18.11 -23.35
CA ARG A 159 38.26 -19.02 -23.20
C ARG A 159 38.64 -19.74 -24.51
N ARG A 160 37.70 -19.94 -25.42
CA ARG A 160 37.94 -20.54 -26.75
C ARG A 160 38.39 -19.54 -27.80
N ARG A 161 38.52 -18.24 -27.51
CA ARG A 161 39.16 -17.33 -28.47
C ARG A 161 40.59 -17.82 -28.67
N PRO A 162 40.96 -18.29 -29.88
CA PRO A 162 42.34 -18.56 -30.17
C PRO A 162 43.12 -17.26 -29.95
N LYS A 163 44.32 -17.36 -29.36
CA LYS A 163 45.28 -16.28 -29.52
C LYS A 163 45.44 -16.13 -31.03
N ASN A 164 44.97 -15.01 -31.57
CA ASN A 164 45.40 -14.62 -32.90
C ASN A 164 46.89 -14.39 -32.75
N ASP A 165 47.68 -15.37 -33.19
CA ASP A 165 49.12 -15.24 -33.28
C ASP A 165 49.36 -14.06 -34.24
N ILE A 166 49.87 -12.97 -33.65
CA ILE A 166 50.36 -11.81 -34.38
C ILE A 166 51.75 -12.19 -34.87
N GLU A 167 51.80 -12.89 -35.99
CA GLU A 167 52.94 -13.11 -36.87
C GLU A 167 52.28 -13.20 -38.27
N GLU A 168 52.62 -12.46 -39.32
CA GLU A 168 53.84 -11.82 -39.80
C GLU A 168 53.42 -10.74 -40.81
N ASN A 169 54.14 -9.62 -40.84
CA ASN A 169 54.56 -8.94 -42.07
C ASN A 169 55.59 -7.86 -41.66
N LEU A 170 56.80 -8.36 -41.43
CA LEU A 170 58.05 -7.64 -41.62
C LEU A 170 58.51 -7.91 -43.05
#